data_AF-A0A2H3BXN0-F1
#
_entry.id   AF-A0A2H3BXN0-F1
#
_cell.length_a   1.000
_cell.length_b   1.000
_cell.length_c   1.000
_cell.angle_alpha   90.00
_cell.angle_beta   90.00
_cell.angle_gamma   90.00
#
_symmetry.space_group_name_H-M   'P 1'
#
loop_
_entity.id
_entity.type
_entity.pdbx_description
1 polymer ?
#
loop_
_entity_poly.entity_id
_entity_poly.type
_entity_poly.pdbx_seq_one_letter_code
_entity_poly.pdbx_strand_id
1 'polypeptide(L)' 'QILTFTCDNAANNNTMIDELTSHIPSFPGQAHHVHCFAHVVNLVAKSLLKQFD' A
#
# COMPACT_ATOMS: atom_id res chain seq x y z
N GLN A 1 -3.82 -1.76 -19.84
CA GLN A 1 -4.38 -2.42 -18.66
C GLN A 1 -3.45 -2.14 -17.49
N ILE A 2 -3.98 -1.67 -16.35
CA ILE A 2 -3.18 -1.46 -15.14
C ILE A 2 -3.07 -2.80 -14.41
N LEU A 3 -1.85 -3.27 -14.17
CA LEU A 3 -1.59 -4.57 -13.56
C LEU A 3 -1.43 -4.49 -12.05
N THR A 4 -0.88 -3.42 -11.50
CA THR A 4 -0.59 -3.29 -10.07
C THR A 4 -0.44 -1.82 -9.72
N PHE A 5 -0.79 -1.45 -8.49
CA PHE A 5 -0.61 -0.11 -7.95
C PHE A 5 0.23 -0.19 -6.66
N THR A 6 1.30 0.59 -6.56
CA THR A 6 2.18 0.60 -5.38
C THR A 6 2.08 1.91 -4.62
N CYS A 7 1.73 1.85 -3.33
CA CYS A 7 1.65 3.03 -2.45
C CYS A 7 2.31 2.75 -1.08
N ASP A 8 2.51 3.77 -0.25
CA ASP A 8 3.02 3.57 1.12
C ASP A 8 2.00 2.83 2.01
N ASN A 9 2.43 2.39 3.19
CA ASN A 9 1.58 1.61 4.11
C ASN A 9 0.70 2.54 4.96
N ALA A 10 -0.16 3.30 4.29
CA ALA A 10 -1.12 4.20 4.90
C ALA A 10 -2.55 3.72 4.60
N ALA A 11 -3.42 3.71 5.62
CA ALA A 11 -4.79 3.24 5.49
C ALA A 11 -5.60 4.01 4.44
N ASN A 12 -5.29 5.30 4.24
CA ASN A 12 -5.90 6.14 3.21
C ASN A 12 -5.69 5.60 1.79
N ASN A 13 -4.61 4.87 1.54
CA ASN A 13 -4.35 4.27 0.23
C ASN A 13 -5.31 3.12 -0.05
N ASN A 14 -5.82 2.43 0.98
CA ASN A 14 -6.83 1.40 0.78
C ASN A 14 -8.13 2.05 0.27
N THR A 15 -8.59 3.13 0.91
CA THR A 15 -9.78 3.87 0.45
C THR A 15 -9.59 4.40 -0.97
N MET A 16 -8.41 4.93 -1.31
CA MET A 16 -8.11 5.39 -2.66
C MET A 16 -8.24 4.26 -3.70
N ILE A 17 -7.72 3.07 -3.39
CA ILE A 17 -7.79 1.91 -4.27
C ILE A 17 -9.23 1.44 -4.47
N ASP A 18 -10.05 1.46 -3.41
CA ASP A 18 -11.48 1.12 -3.51
C ASP A 18 -12.21 2.10 -4.43
N GLU A 19 -12.01 3.40 -4.26
CA GLU A 19 -12.58 4.42 -5.15
C GLU A 19 -12.10 4.25 -6.60
N LEU A 20 -10.83 3.88 -6.80
CA LEU A 20 -10.25 3.68 -8.13
C LEU A 20 -10.94 2.55 -8.91
N THR A 21 -11.48 1.53 -8.23
CA THR A 21 -12.26 0.46 -8.89
C THR A 21 -13.55 0.97 -9.53
N SER A 22 -14.14 2.03 -8.96
CA SER A 22 -15.35 2.66 -9.52
C SER A 22 -15.05 3.50 -10.78
N HIS A 23 -13.84 4.07 -10.84
CA HIS A 23 -13.41 4.93 -11.94
C HIS A 23 -12.73 4.15 -13.08
N ILE A 24 -12.11 3.02 -12.78
CA ILE A 24 -11.38 2.20 -13.75
C ILE A 24 -11.94 0.78 -13.72
N PRO A 25 -12.94 0.45 -14.57
CA PRO A 25 -13.60 -0.86 -14.56
C PRO A 25 -12.68 -2.06 -14.82
N SER A 26 -11.52 -1.82 -15.44
CA SER A 26 -10.51 -2.86 -15.71
C SER A 26 -9.46 -3.00 -14.59
N PHE A 27 -9.53 -2.17 -13.55
CA PHE A 27 -8.61 -2.20 -12.45
C PHE A 27 -9.06 -3.27 -11.43
N PRO A 28 -8.21 -4.25 -11.10
CA PRO A 28 -8.58 -5.38 -10.23
C PRO A 28 -8.70 -5.03 -8.73
N GLY A 29 -8.55 -3.76 -8.36
CA GLY A 29 -8.75 -3.29 -6.98
C GLY A 29 -7.69 -3.78 -6.00
N GLN A 30 -8.10 -4.06 -4.77
CA GLN A 30 -7.20 -4.39 -3.65
C GLN A 30 -6.31 -5.61 -3.90
N ALA A 31 -6.78 -6.58 -4.68
CA ALA A 31 -5.99 -7.78 -4.99
C ALA A 31 -4.67 -7.46 -5.71
N HIS A 32 -4.55 -6.26 -6.30
CA HIS A 32 -3.37 -5.80 -7.03
C HIS A 32 -2.82 -4.47 -6.45
N HIS A 33 -3.18 -4.14 -5.21
CA HIS A 33 -2.55 -3.08 -4.44
C HIS A 33 -1.38 -3.67 -3.66
N VAL A 34 -0.19 -3.13 -3.87
CA VAL A 34 1.03 -3.55 -3.15
C VAL A 34 1.59 -2.38 -2.35
N HIS A 35 2.17 -2.68 -1.19
CA HIS A 35 2.81 -1.67 -0.37
C HIS A 35 4.26 -1.42 -0.80
N CYS A 36 4.72 -0.18 -0.63
CA CYS A 36 6.07 0.23 -0.95
C CYS A 36 7.07 -0.51 -0.05
N PHE A 37 7.95 -1.30 -0.67
CA PHE A 37 8.95 -2.10 0.03
C PHE A 37 9.83 -1.26 0.96
N ALA A 38 10.30 -0.09 0.49
CA ALA A 38 11.12 0.82 1.30
C ALA A 38 10.37 1.28 2.56
N HIS A 39 9.06 1.53 2.46
CA HIS A 39 8.26 1.93 3.62
C HIS A 39 8.12 0.77 4.62
N VAL A 40 7.89 -0.46 4.15
CA VAL A 40 7.84 -1.65 5.01
C VAL A 40 9.18 -1.86 5.74
N VAL A 41 10.32 -1.74 5.06
CA VAL A 41 11.65 -1.85 5.68
C VAL A 41 11.84 -0.79 6.77
N ASN A 42 11.44 0.45 6.50
CA ASN A 42 11.50 1.53 7.49
C ASN A 42 10.63 1.26 8.72
N LEU A 43 9.41 0.72 8.55
CA LEU A 43 8.55 0.32 9.67
C LEU A 43 9.18 -0.81 10.50
N VAL A 44 9.76 -1.83 9.85
CA VAL A 44 10.47 -2.91 10.53
C VAL A 44 11.65 -2.37 11.34
N ALA A 45 12.50 -1.53 10.72
CA ALA A 45 13.64 -0.92 11.40
C ALA A 45 13.21 -0.11 12.63
N LYS A 46 12.18 0.75 12.49
CA LYS A 46 11.62 1.51 13.61
C LYS A 46 11.08 0.61 14.73
N SER A 47 10.40 -0.48 14.38
CA SER A 47 9.86 -1.43 15.37
C SER A 47 10.94 -2.18 16.13
N LEU A 48 12.08 -2.48 15.50
CA LEU A 48 13.22 -3.12 16.16
C LEU A 48 13.94 -2.13 17.08
N LEU A 49 14.19 -0.90 16.61
CA LEU A 49 14.88 0.12 17.39
C LEU A 49 14.08 0.58 18.62
N LYS A 50 12.74 0.63 18.54
CA LYS A 50 11.86 0.97 19.68
C LYS A 50 12.01 0.02 20.88
N GLN A 51 12.51 -1.20 20.70
CA GLN A 51 12.74 -2.11 21.83
C GLN A 51 13.93 -1.70 22.70
N PHE A 52 14.80 -0.82 22.18
CA PHE A 52 16.01 -0.35 22.83
C PHE A 52 15.93 1.12 23.28
N ASP A 53 14.75 1.73 23.12
CA ASP A 53 14.37 3.04 23.67
C ASP A 53 13.69 2.84 25.03
#